data_AF-A0A6B9YEM6-F1
#
_entry.id   AF-A0A6B9YEM6-F1
#
_cell.length_a   1.000
_cell.length_b   1.000
_cell.length_c   1.000
_cell.angle_alpha   90.00
_cell.angle_beta   90.00
_cell.angle_gamma   90.00
#
_symmetry.space_group_name_H-M   'P 1'
#
loop_
_entity.id
_entity.type
_entity.pdbx_description
1 polymer ?
#
loop_
_entity_poly.entity_id
_entity_poly.type
_entity_poly.pdbx_seq_one_letter_code
_entity_poly.pdbx_strand_id
1 'polypeptide(L)'
;MANLEVQEVEFLQKYHELLEGMSEALDHLGEMPDVGESSIAETLFADLVKGMQQLHASHDQLAPLLNVETLDQFDSLVQSMSKWFEQDVDKAALLSNEVIPAFLDWKQDMDDRIEPLIAH
;
A
#
# COMPACT_ATOMS: atom_id res chain seq x y z
N MET A 1 17.33 2.44 22.16
CA MET A 1 16.52 1.26 21.86
C MET A 1 15.13 1.58 22.35
N ALA A 2 14.19 1.84 21.45
CA ALA A 2 12.79 1.93 21.84
C ALA A 2 12.41 0.53 22.32
N ASN A 3 12.05 0.39 23.60
CA ASN A 3 11.45 -0.85 24.09
C ASN A 3 10.03 -0.86 23.52
N LEU A 4 9.87 -1.41 22.32
CA LEU A 4 8.54 -1.69 21.79
C LEU A 4 7.91 -2.78 22.65
N GLU A 5 6.65 -2.60 23.02
CA GLU A 5 5.85 -3.65 23.62
C GLU A 5 5.64 -4.77 22.59
N VAL A 6 5.48 -6.01 23.06
CA VAL A 6 5.27 -7.18 22.18
C VAL A 6 4.11 -6.96 21.21
N GLN A 7 3.06 -6.27 21.67
CA GLN A 7 1.89 -5.93 20.84
C GLN A 7 2.22 -4.95 19.71
N GLU A 8 3.18 -4.05 19.91
CA GLU A 8 3.63 -3.09 18.88
C GLU A 8 4.47 -3.80 17.82
N VAL A 9 5.33 -4.75 18.22
CA VAL A 9 6.10 -5.58 17.29
C VAL A 9 5.18 -6.48 16.46
N GLU A 10 4.22 -7.17 17.09
CA GLU A 10 3.22 -7.99 16.37
C GLU A 10 2.38 -7.16 15.40
N PHE A 11 2.05 -5.92 15.77
CA PHE A 11 1.33 -5.01 14.91
C PHE A 11 2.18 -4.58 13.70
N LEU A 12 3.45 -4.21 13.91
CA LEU A 12 4.38 -3.85 12.83
C LEU A 12 4.63 -5.02 11.87
N GLN A 13 4.70 -6.26 12.37
CA GLN A 13 4.81 -7.46 11.54
C GLN A 13 3.57 -7.64 10.65
N LYS A 14 2.37 -7.53 11.21
CA LYS A 14 1.12 -7.62 10.42
C LYS A 14 0.99 -6.50 9.40
N TYR A 15 1.44 -5.31 9.75
CA TYR A 15 1.47 -4.18 8.84
C TYR A 15 2.41 -4.46 7.66
N HIS A 16 3.62 -4.96 7.94
CA HIS A 16 4.58 -5.35 6.90
C HIS A 16 4.04 -6.48 6.00
N GLU A 17 3.43 -7.53 6.57
CA GLU A 17 2.78 -8.60 5.80
C GLU A 17 1.67 -8.08 4.88
N LEU A 18 0.89 -7.08 5.34
CA LEU A 18 -0.14 -6.44 4.52
C LEU A 18 0.50 -5.67 3.35
N LEU A 19 1.60 -4.94 3.57
CA LEU A 19 2.33 -4.27 2.49
C LEU A 19 2.84 -5.24 1.44
N GLU A 20 3.42 -6.37 1.85
CA GLU A 20 3.88 -7.41 0.94
C GLU A 20 2.74 -7.99 0.10
N GLY A 21 1.63 -8.38 0.73
CA GLY A 21 0.47 -8.93 0.03
C GLY A 21 -0.14 -7.94 -0.97
N MET A 22 -0.09 -6.64 -0.68
CA MET A 22 -0.52 -5.60 -1.60
C MET A 22 0.44 -5.42 -2.77
N SER A 23 1.75 -5.53 -2.54
CA SER A 23 2.77 -5.52 -3.60
C SER A 23 2.54 -6.67 -4.58
N GLU A 24 2.37 -7.89 -4.08
CA GLU A 24 2.10 -9.07 -4.91
C GLU A 24 0.82 -8.93 -5.75
N ALA A 25 -0.24 -8.38 -5.15
CA ALA A 25 -1.50 -8.15 -5.85
C ALA A 25 -1.40 -7.06 -6.93
N LEU A 26 -0.62 -6.01 -6.69
CA LEU A 26 -0.33 -4.97 -7.67
C LEU A 26 0.53 -5.49 -8.83
N ASP A 27 1.54 -6.31 -8.54
CA ASP A 27 2.34 -6.98 -9.56
C ASP A 27 1.46 -7.89 -10.43
N HIS A 28 0.59 -8.69 -9.80
CA HIS A 28 -0.35 -9.53 -10.53
C HIS A 28 -1.27 -8.73 -11.47
N LEU A 29 -1.80 -7.60 -10.99
CA LEU A 29 -2.59 -6.69 -11.82
C LEU A 29 -1.79 -6.07 -12.97
N GLY A 30 -0.52 -5.72 -12.73
CA GLY A 30 0.38 -5.16 -13.74
C GLY A 30 0.70 -6.14 -14.87
N GLU A 31 0.65 -7.44 -14.61
CA GLU A 31 0.88 -8.50 -15.59
C GLU A 31 -0.39 -8.94 -16.35
N MET A 32 -1.58 -8.47 -15.95
CA MET A 32 -2.84 -8.85 -16.60
C MET A 32 -3.01 -8.17 -17.97
N PRO A 33 -3.17 -8.95 -19.07
CA PRO A 33 -3.30 -8.38 -20.42
C PRO A 33 -4.63 -7.67 -20.68
N ASP A 34 -5.68 -8.02 -19.93
CA ASP A 34 -7.07 -7.55 -20.05
C ASP A 34 -7.54 -6.81 -18.78
N VAL A 35 -6.60 -6.18 -18.07
CA VAL A 35 -6.84 -5.57 -16.74
C VAL A 35 -7.98 -4.53 -16.73
N GLY A 36 -8.22 -3.84 -17.85
CA GLY A 36 -9.30 -2.85 -17.97
C GLY A 36 -10.69 -3.43 -18.27
N GLU A 37 -10.78 -4.71 -18.64
CA GLU A 37 -12.02 -5.39 -18.99
C GLU A 37 -12.36 -6.55 -18.03
N SER A 38 -11.40 -6.90 -17.16
CA SER A 38 -11.51 -8.03 -16.24
C SER A 38 -12.23 -7.64 -14.94
N SER A 39 -13.37 -8.31 -14.67
CA SER A 39 -14.08 -8.19 -13.39
C SER A 39 -13.26 -8.70 -12.20
N ILE A 40 -12.30 -9.60 -12.45
CA ILE A 40 -11.34 -10.05 -11.44
C ILE A 40 -10.39 -8.91 -11.10
N ALA A 41 -9.87 -8.20 -12.10
CA ALA A 41 -9.01 -7.05 -11.88
C ALA A 41 -9.74 -5.92 -11.13
N GLU A 42 -11.00 -5.64 -11.46
CA GLU A 42 -11.83 -4.69 -10.72
C GLU A 42 -12.00 -5.08 -9.24
N THR A 43 -12.28 -6.36 -8.98
CA THR A 43 -12.46 -6.86 -7.61
C THR A 43 -11.16 -6.77 -6.82
N LEU A 44 -10.06 -7.23 -7.41
CA LEU A 44 -8.73 -7.20 -6.80
C LEU A 44 -8.28 -5.77 -6.50
N PHE A 45 -8.49 -4.84 -7.44
CA PHE A 45 -8.16 -3.43 -7.23
C PHE A 45 -9.05 -2.79 -6.15
N ALA A 46 -10.34 -3.12 -6.11
CA ALA A 46 -11.23 -2.64 -5.04
C ALA A 46 -10.80 -3.16 -3.67
N ASP A 47 -10.31 -4.40 -3.57
CA ASP A 47 -9.79 -4.96 -2.33
C ASP A 47 -8.46 -4.31 -1.92
N LEU A 48 -7.58 -3.99 -2.87
CA LEU A 48 -6.38 -3.18 -2.63
C LEU A 48 -6.71 -1.80 -2.05
N VAL A 49 -7.72 -1.11 -2.59
CA VAL A 49 -8.18 0.18 -2.07
C VAL A 49 -8.69 0.05 -0.63
N LYS A 50 -9.43 -1.02 -0.30
CA LYS A 50 -9.84 -1.29 1.09
C LYS A 50 -8.64 -1.55 1.99
N GLY A 51 -7.64 -2.31 1.51
CA GLY A 51 -6.38 -2.53 2.21
C GLY A 51 -5.68 -1.21 2.55
N MET A 52 -5.57 -0.30 1.57
CA MET A 52 -5.03 1.05 1.79
C MET A 52 -5.83 1.82 2.84
N GLN A 53 -7.16 1.82 2.77
CA GLN A 53 -7.99 2.51 3.77
C GLN A 53 -7.78 1.97 5.19
N GLN A 54 -7.57 0.67 5.34
CA GLN A 54 -7.24 0.05 6.62
C GLN A 54 -5.85 0.47 7.12
N LEU A 55 -4.86 0.52 6.22
CA LEU A 55 -3.52 1.03 6.53
C LEU A 55 -3.57 2.48 7.00
N HIS A 56 -4.33 3.33 6.30
CA HIS A 56 -4.54 4.73 6.68
C HIS A 56 -5.13 4.88 8.09
N ALA A 57 -6.19 4.12 8.39
CA ALA A 57 -6.79 4.13 9.73
C ALA A 57 -5.82 3.66 10.83
N SER A 58 -4.80 2.89 10.44
CA SER A 58 -3.76 2.39 11.32
C SER A 58 -2.55 3.34 11.39
N HIS A 59 -2.44 4.35 10.52
CA HIS A 59 -1.35 5.33 10.54
C HIS A 59 -1.35 6.20 11.79
N ASP A 60 -2.51 6.50 12.38
CA ASP A 60 -2.58 7.22 13.66
C ASP A 60 -1.88 6.43 14.79
N GLN A 61 -1.91 5.10 14.72
CA GLN A 61 -1.23 4.22 15.67
C GLN A 61 0.28 4.08 15.35
N LEU A 62 0.66 4.25 14.08
CA LEU A 62 2.05 4.18 13.62
C LEU A 62 2.82 5.50 13.74
N ALA A 63 2.16 6.64 13.63
CA ALA A 63 2.76 7.96 13.67
C ALA A 63 3.69 8.15 14.89
N PRO A 64 3.31 7.78 16.13
CA PRO A 64 4.22 7.88 17.28
C PRO A 64 5.34 6.83 17.28
N LEU A 65 5.18 5.70 16.58
CA LEU A 65 6.14 4.59 16.55
C LEU A 65 7.24 4.77 15.49
N LEU A 66 6.85 5.27 14.31
CA LEU A 66 7.69 5.37 13.12
C LEU A 66 8.05 6.81 12.74
N ASN A 67 7.56 7.81 13.52
CA ASN A 67 7.76 9.24 13.30
C ASN A 67 7.44 9.63 11.83
N VAL A 68 6.28 9.17 11.37
CA VAL A 68 5.84 9.23 9.98
C VAL A 68 5.20 10.60 9.75
N GLU A 69 5.97 11.55 9.23
CA GLU A 69 5.41 12.80 8.68
C GLU A 69 4.86 12.58 7.25
N THR A 70 5.09 11.40 6.64
CA THR A 70 4.82 11.07 5.24
C THR A 70 3.37 10.63 4.97
N LEU A 71 2.38 11.30 5.58
CA LEU A 71 0.97 11.14 5.18
C LEU A 71 0.73 11.69 3.75
N ASP A 72 1.50 12.68 3.31
CA ASP A 72 1.31 13.31 2.00
C ASP A 72 1.56 12.35 0.81
N GLN A 73 2.56 11.47 0.91
CA GLN A 73 2.83 10.43 -0.10
C GLN A 73 1.68 9.41 -0.13
N PHE A 74 1.16 9.05 1.04
CA PHE A 74 0.04 8.12 1.15
C PHE A 74 -1.25 8.70 0.57
N ASP A 75 -1.56 9.96 0.87
CA ASP A 75 -2.72 10.66 0.29
C ASP A 75 -2.61 10.77 -1.24
N SER A 76 -1.41 11.05 -1.75
CA SER A 76 -1.13 11.10 -3.18
C SER A 76 -1.32 9.75 -3.87
N LEU A 77 -0.96 8.65 -3.19
CA LEU A 77 -1.17 7.30 -3.66
C LEU A 77 -2.66 6.93 -3.68
N VAL A 78 -3.42 7.25 -2.62
CA VAL A 78 -4.87 7.05 -2.58
C VAL A 78 -5.59 7.84 -3.67
N GLN A 79 -5.15 9.07 -3.95
CA GLN A 79 -5.67 9.86 -5.08
C GLN A 79 -5.39 9.17 -6.42
N SER A 80 -4.17 8.68 -6.62
CA SER A 80 -3.79 7.94 -7.83
C SER A 80 -4.63 6.69 -8.01
N MET A 81 -4.87 5.93 -6.93
CA MET A 81 -5.72 4.74 -6.97
C MET A 81 -7.19 5.08 -7.26
N SER A 82 -7.68 6.24 -6.81
CA SER A 82 -9.08 6.65 -7.05
C SER A 82 -9.39 6.86 -8.53
N LYS A 83 -8.39 7.25 -9.34
CA LYS A 83 -8.51 7.38 -10.80
C LYS A 83 -8.91 6.08 -11.49
N TRP A 84 -8.67 4.94 -10.84
CA TRP A 84 -9.12 3.63 -11.34
C TRP A 84 -10.63 3.58 -11.60
N PHE A 85 -11.45 4.33 -10.85
CA PHE A 85 -12.90 4.27 -11.01
C PHE A 85 -13.45 5.30 -12.01
N GLU A 86 -12.59 6.09 -12.65
CA GLU A 86 -12.99 7.04 -13.68
C GLU A 86 -13.27 6.33 -15.03
N GLN A 87 -14.25 6.84 -15.78
CA GLN A 87 -14.79 6.20 -16.99
C GLN A 87 -13.81 6.13 -18.17
N ASP A 88 -12.86 7.07 -18.28
CA ASP A 88 -11.97 7.21 -19.44
C ASP A 88 -10.48 6.96 -19.13
N VAL A 89 -10.20 6.28 -18.01
CA VAL A 89 -8.82 5.98 -17.60
C VAL A 89 -8.35 4.64 -18.16
N ASP A 90 -7.22 4.67 -18.87
CA ASP A 90 -6.45 3.49 -19.24
C ASP A 90 -5.86 2.86 -17.96
N LYS A 91 -6.45 1.73 -17.55
CA LYS A 91 -6.12 1.02 -16.32
C LYS A 91 -4.69 0.47 -16.32
N ALA A 92 -4.22 -0.03 -17.47
CA ALA A 92 -2.87 -0.56 -17.60
C ALA A 92 -1.83 0.57 -17.51
N ALA A 93 -2.12 1.71 -18.15
CA ALA A 93 -1.28 2.90 -18.04
C ALA A 93 -1.30 3.50 -16.63
N LEU A 94 -2.45 3.53 -15.96
CA LEU A 94 -2.57 4.00 -14.58
C LEU A 94 -1.74 3.14 -13.62
N LEU A 95 -1.81 1.81 -13.74
CA LEU A 95 -1.03 0.90 -12.90
C LEU A 95 0.47 1.07 -13.13
N SER A 96 0.91 0.96 -14.38
CA SER A 96 2.34 0.94 -14.73
C SER A 96 3.04 2.28 -14.52
N ASN A 97 2.36 3.40 -14.75
CA ASN A 97 2.99 4.73 -14.72
C ASN A 97 2.76 5.49 -13.41
N GLU A 98 1.71 5.18 -12.66
CA GLU A 98 1.33 5.95 -11.48
C GLU A 98 1.23 5.09 -10.23
N VAL A 99 0.31 4.12 -10.20
CA VAL A 99 -0.04 3.40 -8.96
C VAL A 99 1.08 2.48 -8.47
N ILE A 100 1.62 1.61 -9.33
CA ILE A 100 2.68 0.67 -8.93
C ILE A 100 3.95 1.43 -8.53
N PRO A 101 4.48 2.38 -9.33
CA PRO A 101 5.66 3.14 -8.93
C PRO A 101 5.48 3.92 -7.62
N ALA A 102 4.33 4.60 -7.44
CA ALA A 102 4.07 5.36 -6.23
C ALA A 102 3.91 4.44 -4.99
N PHE A 103 3.29 3.27 -5.16
CA PHE A 103 3.18 2.29 -4.09
C PHE A 103 4.55 1.73 -3.68
N LEU A 104 5.40 1.35 -4.65
CA LEU A 104 6.72 0.78 -4.35
C LEU A 104 7.65 1.80 -3.67
N ASP A 105 7.63 3.06 -4.11
CA ASP A 105 8.41 4.13 -3.49
C ASP A 105 7.97 4.35 -2.02
N TRP A 106 6.66 4.47 -1.80
CA TRP A 106 6.10 4.60 -0.46
C TRP A 106 6.34 3.34 0.41
N LYS A 107 6.20 2.13 -0.15
CA LYS A 107 6.46 0.87 0.55
C LYS A 107 7.90 0.81 1.02
N GLN A 108 8.88 1.17 0.17
CA GLN A 108 10.28 1.20 0.55
C GLN A 108 10.53 2.14 1.74
N ASP A 109 9.94 3.33 1.72
CA ASP A 109 10.03 4.29 2.84
C ASP A 109 9.45 3.72 4.14
N MET A 110 8.40 2.89 4.05
CA MET A 110 7.81 2.20 5.20
C MET A 110 8.68 1.04 5.67
N ASP A 111 9.19 0.21 4.77
CA ASP A 111 10.04 -0.94 5.11
C ASP A 111 11.33 -0.50 5.79
N ASP A 112 11.99 0.54 5.29
CA ASP A 112 13.20 1.12 5.89
C ASP A 112 12.99 1.54 7.35
N ARG A 113 11.75 1.88 7.73
CA ARG A 113 11.37 2.25 9.10
C ARG A 113 10.92 1.05 9.93
N ILE A 114 10.26 0.08 9.32
CA ILE A 114 9.63 -1.06 10.01
C ILE A 114 10.62 -2.20 10.20
N GLU A 115 11.39 -2.58 9.17
CA GLU A 115 12.32 -3.71 9.22
C GLU A 115 13.26 -3.67 10.45
N PRO A 116 13.88 -2.53 10.81
CA PRO A 116 14.75 -2.45 11.97
C PRO A 116 14.05 -2.71 13.32
N LEU A 117 12.72 -2.60 13.36
CA LEU A 117 11.90 -2.76 14.56
C LEU A 117 11.32 -4.17 14.70
N ILE A 118 11.23 -4.93 13.60
CA ILE A 118 10.68 -6.29 13.57
C ILE A 118 11.74 -7.38 13.38
N ALA A 119 12.96 -7.02 12.97
CA ALA A 119 14.05 -7.97 12.72
C ALA A 119 14.74 -8.52 13.99
N HIS A 120 14.07 -8.53 15.15
CA HIS A 120 14.62 -8.95 16.45
C HIS A 120 13.82 -10.07 17.11
#